data_AF-A0A0M5ICP2-F1
#
_entry.id   AF-A0A0M5ICP2-F1
#
_cell.length_a   1.000
_cell.length_b   1.000
_cell.length_c   1.000
_cell.angle_alpha   90.00
_cell.angle_beta   90.00
_cell.angle_gamma   90.00
#
_symmetry.space_group_name_H-M   'P 1'
#
loop_
_entity.id
_entity.type
_entity.pdbx_description
1 polymer ?
#
loop_
_entity_poly.entity_id
_entity_poly.type
_entity_poly.pdbx_seq_one_letter_code
_entity_poly.pdbx_strand_id
1 'polypeptide(L)'
;LSIGGLPRSFRFHFRGTGYDEKMVREMEGLEASGSTYVCTLCDSTRAEASQNMVLHSITRSHEENLERYEIWRTNPFSESGEELRDRVKGVSAKPFLDTHSTLDALHCDIGNATEFYKIFQDEIGEVYKKVNPSREERRS
;
A
#
# COMPACT_ATOMS: atom_id res chain seq x y z
N LEU A 1 31.15 -4.96 22.85
CA LEU A 1 32.15 -4.26 22.00
C LEU A 1 33.00 -3.36 22.89
N SER A 2 34.32 -3.30 22.70
CA SER A 2 35.17 -2.37 23.45
C SER A 2 35.16 -1.00 22.78
N ILE A 3 34.77 0.05 23.51
CA ILE A 3 34.82 1.44 23.05
C ILE A 3 35.60 2.25 24.08
N GLY A 4 36.70 2.87 23.63
CA GLY A 4 37.61 3.60 24.52
C GLY A 4 38.23 2.70 25.59
N GLY A 5 38.49 1.42 25.27
CA GLY A 5 39.10 0.46 26.20
C GLY A 5 38.14 -0.17 27.23
N LEU A 6 36.87 0.23 27.26
CA LEU A 6 35.87 -0.31 28.19
C LEU A 6 34.85 -1.21 27.47
N PRO A 7 34.48 -2.37 28.03
CA PRO A 7 33.45 -3.21 27.46
C PRO A 7 32.08 -2.52 27.55
N ARG A 8 31.40 -2.40 26.41
CA ARG A 8 30.06 -1.83 26.27
C ARG A 8 29.08 -2.86 25.73
N SER A 9 27.83 -2.75 26.17
CA SER A 9 26.69 -3.53 25.69
C SER A 9 25.81 -2.68 24.78
N PHE A 10 25.21 -3.28 23.76
CA PHE A 10 24.40 -2.60 22.75
C PHE A 10 23.11 -3.35 22.50
N ARG A 11 22.05 -2.61 22.17
CA ARG A 11 20.79 -3.12 21.66
C ARG A 11 20.55 -2.49 20.29
N PHE A 12 20.09 -3.29 19.34
CA PHE A 12 19.78 -2.84 18.00
C PHE A 12 18.27 -2.92 17.78
N HIS A 13 17.72 -1.87 17.17
CA HIS A 13 16.34 -1.83 16.71
C HIS A 13 16.37 -1.58 15.20
N PHE A 14 15.89 -2.55 14.44
CA PHE A 14 15.79 -2.44 12.99
C PHE A 14 14.44 -1.84 12.62
N ARG A 15 14.43 -0.92 11.66
CA ARG A 15 13.21 -0.31 11.10
C ARG A 15 13.34 -0.29 9.59
N GLY A 16 12.68 -1.23 8.92
CA GLY A 16 12.67 -1.31 7.47
C GLY A 16 11.71 -0.28 6.87
N THR A 17 12.19 0.95 6.63
CA THR A 17 11.37 2.06 6.11
C THR A 17 11.75 2.54 4.71
N GLY A 18 12.86 2.03 4.15
CA GLY A 18 13.46 2.53 2.91
C GLY A 18 12.95 1.87 1.64
N TYR A 19 11.67 1.50 1.59
CA TYR A 19 11.07 0.73 0.51
C TYR A 19 9.95 1.53 -0.16
N ASP A 20 9.89 1.50 -1.50
CA ASP A 20 8.73 2.04 -2.22
C ASP A 20 7.50 1.12 -2.03
N GLU A 21 6.31 1.62 -2.34
CA GLU A 21 5.07 0.87 -2.14
C GLU A 21 5.07 -0.48 -2.89
N LYS A 22 5.68 -0.51 -4.08
CA LYS A 22 5.76 -1.72 -4.89
C LYS A 22 6.54 -2.81 -4.15
N MET A 23 7.72 -2.47 -3.63
CA MET A 23 8.57 -3.40 -2.91
C MET A 23 7.93 -3.83 -1.58
N VAL A 24 7.28 -2.90 -0.84
CA VAL A 24 6.52 -3.24 0.38
C VAL A 24 5.44 -4.27 0.09
N ARG A 25 4.64 -4.07 -0.97
CA ARG A 25 3.57 -5.02 -1.34
C ARG A 25 4.12 -6.41 -1.66
N GLU A 26 5.20 -6.46 -2.44
CA GLU A 26 5.85 -7.73 -2.78
C GLU A 26 6.43 -8.44 -1.53
N MET A 27 7.01 -7.71 -0.59
CA MET A 27 7.62 -8.24 0.64
C MET A 27 6.61 -8.72 1.69
N GLU A 28 5.49 -8.01 1.78
CA GLU A 28 4.41 -8.25 2.75
C GLU A 28 3.27 -9.12 2.17
N GLY A 29 3.46 -9.70 0.98
CA GLY A 29 2.51 -10.64 0.39
C GLY A 29 1.17 -10.01 -0.07
N LEU A 30 1.17 -8.69 -0.26
CA LEU A 30 0.02 -7.92 -0.71
C LEU A 30 -0.11 -7.96 -2.24
N GLU A 31 -1.33 -7.86 -2.74
CA GLU A 31 -1.56 -7.61 -4.16
C GLU A 31 -0.91 -6.29 -4.62
N ALA A 32 -0.54 -6.22 -5.91
CA ALA A 32 0.08 -5.05 -6.53
C ALA A 32 -0.77 -3.77 -6.45
N SER A 33 -0.16 -2.61 -6.70
CA SER A 33 -0.75 -1.26 -6.51
C SER A 33 -2.06 -0.99 -7.26
N GLY A 34 -2.42 -1.80 -8.26
CA GLY A 34 -3.73 -1.73 -8.94
C GLY A 34 -4.88 -2.40 -8.19
N SER A 35 -4.64 -3.05 -7.05
CA SER A 35 -5.63 -3.81 -6.28
C SER A 35 -6.82 -2.96 -5.81
N THR A 36 -7.95 -3.60 -5.50
CA THR A 36 -9.05 -2.99 -4.75
C THR A 36 -8.61 -2.53 -3.35
N TYR A 37 -7.65 -3.21 -2.71
CA TYR A 37 -7.09 -2.83 -1.41
C TYR A 37 -5.90 -1.87 -1.62
N VAL A 38 -6.18 -0.58 -1.46
CA VAL A 38 -5.28 0.50 -1.88
C VAL A 38 -4.20 0.83 -0.86
N CYS A 39 -4.37 0.45 0.40
CA CYS A 39 -3.47 0.83 1.47
C CYS A 39 -2.56 -0.33 1.90
N THR A 40 -1.30 -0.04 2.20
CA THR A 40 -0.39 -0.99 2.86
C THR A 40 -0.54 -0.97 4.38
N LEU A 41 -1.24 0.02 4.94
CA LEU A 41 -1.37 0.25 6.39
C LEU A 41 -2.77 -0.08 6.95
N CYS A 42 -3.82 -0.09 6.11
CA CYS A 42 -5.19 -0.39 6.51
C CYS A 42 -5.90 -1.27 5.47
N ASP A 43 -7.13 -1.68 5.77
CA ASP A 43 -7.89 -2.63 4.94
C ASP A 43 -8.93 -2.01 4.02
N SER A 44 -8.97 -0.67 3.96
CA SER A 44 -9.95 0.04 3.15
C SER A 44 -9.77 -0.25 1.66
N THR A 45 -10.89 -0.46 1.00
CA THR A 45 -10.97 -0.56 -0.45
C THR A 45 -10.89 0.83 -1.11
N ARG A 46 -10.61 0.87 -2.41
CA ARG A 46 -10.62 2.10 -3.21
C ARG A 46 -11.95 2.86 -3.10
N ALA A 47 -13.07 2.15 -3.11
CA ALA A 47 -14.40 2.75 -3.04
C ALA A 47 -14.72 3.30 -1.65
N GLU A 48 -14.31 2.60 -0.59
CA GLU A 48 -14.49 3.10 0.78
C GLU A 48 -13.61 4.31 1.05
N ALA A 49 -12.35 4.30 0.58
CA ALA A 49 -11.42 5.41 0.75
C ALA A 49 -11.83 6.67 -0.04
N SER A 50 -12.60 6.54 -1.13
CA SER A 50 -13.14 7.70 -1.84
C SER A 50 -14.34 8.34 -1.13
N GLN A 51 -15.10 7.56 -0.33
CA GLN A 51 -16.21 8.07 0.48
C GLN A 51 -15.73 8.63 1.81
N ASN A 52 -14.78 7.95 2.46
CA ASN A 52 -14.15 8.39 3.70
C ASN A 52 -12.66 8.62 3.45
N MET A 53 -12.25 9.88 3.29
CA MET A 53 -10.89 10.21 2.87
C MET A 53 -9.87 10.32 4.00
N VAL A 54 -10.31 10.58 5.24
CA VAL A 54 -9.38 11.02 6.32
C VAL A 54 -9.52 10.25 7.63
N LEU A 55 -10.59 9.46 7.80
CA LEU A 55 -10.84 8.73 9.04
C LEU A 55 -10.49 7.25 8.86
N HIS A 56 -9.21 6.93 9.03
CA HIS A 56 -8.64 5.59 8.97
C HIS A 56 -7.65 5.36 10.11
N SER A 57 -7.43 4.10 10.46
CA SER A 57 -6.40 3.70 11.44
C SER A 57 -5.44 2.69 10.82
N ILE A 58 -4.21 2.67 11.30
CA ILE A 58 -3.23 1.63 10.95
C ILE A 58 -3.69 0.33 11.62
N THR A 59 -3.95 -0.70 10.81
CA THR A 59 -4.35 -2.04 11.28
C THR A 59 -3.34 -3.10 10.86
N ARG A 60 -2.76 -2.98 9.65
CA ARG A 60 -1.88 -4.00 9.10
C ARG A 60 -0.54 -4.09 9.83
N SER A 61 -0.08 -5.31 9.98
CA SER A 61 1.23 -5.67 10.53
C SER A 61 1.78 -6.93 9.87
N HIS A 62 3.09 -7.15 9.98
CA HIS A 62 3.74 -8.33 9.43
C HIS A 62 3.18 -9.64 10.01
N GLU A 63 2.93 -9.68 11.32
CA GLU A 63 2.34 -10.84 12.01
C GLU A 63 0.92 -11.13 11.51
N GLU A 64 0.07 -10.11 11.41
CA GLU A 64 -1.28 -10.27 10.88
C GLU A 64 -1.27 -10.75 9.42
N ASN A 65 -0.37 -10.24 8.59
CA ASN A 65 -0.25 -10.69 7.20
C ASN A 65 0.16 -12.17 7.12
N LEU A 66 1.04 -12.66 8.01
CA LEU A 66 1.38 -14.08 8.08
C LEU A 66 0.16 -14.94 8.43
N GLU A 67 -0.65 -14.50 9.40
CA GLU A 67 -1.89 -15.21 9.76
C GLU A 67 -2.91 -15.22 8.61
N ARG A 68 -3.12 -14.07 7.97
CA ARG A 68 -4.00 -13.94 6.79
C ARG A 68 -3.55 -14.83 5.64
N TYR A 69 -2.23 -14.94 5.40
CA TYR A 69 -1.70 -15.87 4.41
C TYR A 69 -2.02 -17.33 4.75
N GLU A 70 -1.92 -17.74 6.02
CA GLU A 70 -2.28 -19.11 6.40
C GLU A 70 -3.78 -19.37 6.19
N ILE A 71 -4.65 -18.39 6.43
CA ILE A 71 -6.09 -18.47 6.09
C ILE A 71 -6.27 -18.63 4.58
N TRP A 72 -5.61 -17.80 3.77
CA TRP A 72 -5.65 -17.89 2.30
C TRP A 72 -5.22 -19.27 1.80
N ARG A 73 -4.11 -19.79 2.33
CA ARG A 73 -3.53 -21.07 1.90
C ARG A 73 -4.38 -22.27 2.31
N THR A 74 -4.97 -22.23 3.50
CA THR A 74 -5.71 -23.38 4.06
C THR A 74 -7.20 -23.36 3.72
N ASN A 75 -7.77 -22.19 3.42
CA ASN A 75 -9.20 -21.97 3.20
C ASN A 75 -10.08 -22.77 4.19
N PRO A 76 -9.97 -22.49 5.51
CA PRO A 76 -10.58 -23.32 6.55
C PRO A 76 -12.12 -23.29 6.51
N PHE A 77 -12.70 -22.31 5.80
CA PHE A 77 -14.14 -22.12 5.67
C PHE A 77 -14.70 -22.61 4.33
N SER A 78 -13.87 -23.19 3.45
CA SER A 78 -14.26 -23.62 2.09
C SER A 78 -14.94 -22.52 1.27
N GLU A 79 -14.44 -21.29 1.39
CA GLU A 79 -14.98 -20.12 0.69
C GLU A 79 -14.61 -20.11 -0.78
N SER A 80 -15.40 -19.39 -1.59
CA SER A 80 -15.02 -19.08 -2.97
C SER A 80 -13.80 -18.16 -3.02
N GLY A 81 -13.15 -18.05 -4.18
CA GLY A 81 -11.96 -17.22 -4.34
C GLY A 81 -12.19 -15.74 -4.02
N GLU A 82 -13.38 -15.21 -4.31
CA GLU A 82 -13.74 -13.81 -4.02
C GLU A 82 -14.00 -13.59 -2.53
N GLU A 83 -14.77 -14.47 -1.89
CA GLU A 83 -15.06 -14.41 -0.44
C GLU A 83 -13.77 -14.56 0.38
N LEU A 84 -12.92 -15.52 0.01
CA LEU A 84 -11.64 -15.74 0.69
C LEU A 84 -10.69 -14.55 0.50
N ARG A 85 -10.64 -13.96 -0.70
CA ARG A 85 -9.85 -12.76 -0.99
C ARG A 85 -10.31 -11.58 -0.12
N ASP A 86 -11.63 -11.42 0.07
CA ASP A 86 -12.14 -10.39 0.96
C ASP A 86 -11.82 -10.67 2.42
N ARG A 87 -11.93 -11.92 2.88
CA ARG A 87 -11.56 -12.31 4.24
C ARG A 87 -10.12 -11.93 4.58
N VAL A 88 -9.19 -12.21 3.67
CA VAL A 88 -7.74 -11.96 3.87
C VAL A 88 -7.30 -10.58 3.40
N LYS A 89 -8.24 -9.73 2.95
CA LYS A 89 -7.99 -8.34 2.48
C LYS A 89 -6.85 -8.25 1.45
N GLY A 90 -6.81 -9.21 0.53
CA GLY A 90 -5.81 -9.24 -0.55
C GLY A 90 -4.41 -9.72 -0.17
N VAL A 91 -4.22 -10.37 0.99
CA VAL A 91 -2.99 -11.10 1.31
C VAL A 91 -3.05 -12.49 0.67
N SER A 92 -2.33 -12.68 -0.44
CA SER A 92 -2.39 -13.93 -1.24
C SER A 92 -1.03 -14.60 -1.46
N ALA A 93 0.06 -13.94 -1.02
CA ALA A 93 1.40 -14.49 -0.99
C ALA A 93 1.94 -14.44 0.44
N LYS A 94 2.96 -15.27 0.73
CA LYS A 94 3.54 -15.35 2.07
C LYS A 94 4.47 -14.14 2.31
N PRO A 95 4.24 -13.32 3.34
CA PRO A 95 5.20 -12.30 3.76
C PRO A 95 6.54 -12.94 4.11
N PHE A 96 7.65 -12.28 3.77
CA PHE A 96 8.99 -12.82 4.07
C PHE A 96 9.95 -11.83 4.70
N LEU A 97 9.68 -10.53 4.64
CA LEU A 97 10.47 -9.49 5.29
C LEU A 97 9.55 -8.53 6.05
N ASP A 98 9.84 -8.31 7.33
CA ASP A 98 9.11 -7.36 8.19
C ASP A 98 9.45 -5.93 7.79
N THR A 99 8.44 -5.23 7.26
CA THR A 99 8.51 -3.81 6.91
C THR A 99 7.83 -2.97 7.98
N HIS A 100 8.41 -1.83 8.31
CA HIS A 100 7.80 -0.94 9.29
C HIS A 100 6.60 -0.23 8.66
N SER A 101 5.44 -0.27 9.34
CA SER A 101 4.21 0.41 8.92
C SER A 101 4.41 1.93 8.83
N THR A 102 4.81 2.42 7.66
CA THR A 102 5.12 3.82 7.39
C THR A 102 4.86 4.18 5.93
N LEU A 103 5.21 5.41 5.54
CA LEU A 103 5.07 5.94 4.20
C LEU A 103 6.42 6.45 3.68
N ASP A 104 6.72 6.15 2.42
CA ASP A 104 7.90 6.69 1.74
C ASP A 104 7.64 8.12 1.25
N ALA A 105 8.41 9.07 1.78
CA ALA A 105 8.23 10.48 1.47
C ALA A 105 8.52 10.80 0.00
N LEU A 106 9.58 10.21 -0.57
CA LEU A 106 10.01 10.55 -1.93
C LEU A 106 8.97 10.15 -2.98
N HIS A 107 8.53 8.89 -2.96
CA HIS A 107 7.54 8.43 -3.94
C HIS A 107 6.14 9.00 -3.66
N CYS A 108 5.83 9.38 -2.42
CA CYS A 108 4.61 10.14 -2.11
C CYS A 108 4.60 11.51 -2.79
N ASP A 109 5.70 12.27 -2.70
CA ASP A 109 5.82 13.58 -3.35
C ASP A 109 5.75 13.48 -4.88
N ILE A 110 6.45 12.50 -5.46
CA ILE A 110 6.43 12.23 -6.91
C ILE A 110 5.01 11.86 -7.37
N GLY A 111 4.33 10.98 -6.62
CA GLY A 111 2.97 10.56 -6.91
C GLY A 111 1.98 11.72 -6.86
N ASN A 112 2.01 12.50 -5.78
CA ASN A 112 1.17 13.68 -5.63
C ASN A 112 1.43 14.70 -6.74
N ALA A 113 2.69 15.03 -7.03
CA ALA A 113 3.02 15.96 -8.12
C ALA A 113 2.48 15.49 -9.48
N THR A 114 2.53 14.18 -9.75
CA THR A 114 1.98 13.58 -10.97
C THR A 114 0.45 13.68 -11.02
N GLU A 115 -0.25 13.51 -9.90
CA GLU A 115 -1.71 13.70 -9.85
C GLU A 115 -2.11 15.17 -10.02
N PHE A 116 -1.41 16.11 -9.39
CA PHE A 116 -1.63 17.54 -9.61
C PHE A 116 -1.35 17.95 -11.06
N TYR A 117 -0.33 17.38 -11.69
CA TYR A 117 -0.06 17.59 -13.12
C TYR A 117 -1.26 17.18 -13.99
N LYS A 118 -1.86 16.01 -13.73
CA LYS A 118 -3.07 15.57 -14.45
C LYS A 118 -4.26 16.49 -14.19
N ILE A 119 -4.47 16.91 -12.94
CA ILE A 119 -5.52 17.87 -12.59
C ILE A 119 -5.35 19.17 -13.39
N PHE A 120 -4.14 19.71 -13.49
CA PHE A 120 -3.91 20.91 -14.29
C PHE A 120 -4.23 20.72 -15.77
N GLN A 121 -3.89 19.56 -16.35
CA GLN A 121 -4.26 19.25 -17.73
C GLN A 121 -5.78 19.19 -17.91
N ASP A 122 -6.50 18.51 -17.01
CA ASP A 122 -7.95 18.35 -17.07
C ASP A 122 -8.70 19.68 -16.83
N GLU A 123 -8.17 20.56 -15.98
CA GLU A 123 -8.70 21.90 -15.74
C GLU A 123 -8.53 22.83 -16.96
N ILE A 124 -7.36 22.81 -17.61
CA ILE A 124 -7.12 23.57 -18.86
C ILE A 124 -8.08 23.10 -19.96
N GLY A 125 -8.33 21.79 -20.05
CA GLY A 125 -9.26 21.20 -21.01
C GLY A 125 -10.75 21.34 -20.65
N GLU A 126 -11.07 21.94 -19.49
CA GLU A 126 -12.42 22.03 -18.93
C GLU A 126 -13.18 20.68 -18.97
N VAL A 127 -12.52 19.57 -18.61
CA VAL A 127 -13.08 18.21 -18.73
C VAL A 127 -14.36 18.03 -17.91
N TYR A 128 -14.55 18.84 -16.86
CA TYR A 128 -15.80 18.91 -16.11
C TYR A 128 -17.01 19.37 -16.94
N LYS A 129 -16.81 20.13 -18.03
CA LYS A 129 -17.86 20.49 -19.01
C LYS A 129 -17.95 19.49 -20.15
N LYS A 130 -16.80 19.07 -20.69
CA LYS A 130 -16.71 18.10 -21.79
C LYS A 130 -16.08 16.80 -21.29
N VAL A 131 -16.92 15.91 -20.79
CA VAL A 131 -16.52 14.70 -20.04
C VAL A 131 -15.74 13.67 -20.88
N ASN A 132 -15.87 13.70 -22.21
CA ASN A 132 -15.20 12.75 -23.12
C ASN A 132 -14.37 13.47 -24.19
N PRO A 133 -13.23 14.10 -23.82
CA PRO A 133 -12.31 14.68 -24.80
C PRO A 133 -11.55 13.58 -25.55
N SER A 134 -11.21 13.85 -26.81
CA SER A 134 -10.41 12.92 -27.62
C SER A 134 -8.96 12.83 -27.12
N ARG A 135 -8.21 11.84 -27.59
CA ARG A 135 -6.78 11.71 -27.26
C ARG A 135 -5.95 12.88 -27.80
N GLU A 136 -6.36 13.47 -28.93
CA GLU A 136 -5.70 14.65 -29.51
C GLU A 136 -5.97 15.91 -28.69
N GLU A 137 -7.21 16.07 -28.19
CA GLU A 137 -7.60 17.16 -27.29
C GLU A 137 -6.85 17.07 -25.96
N ARG A 138 -6.63 15.87 -25.42
CA ARG A 138 -5.82 15.67 -24.18
C ARG A 138 -4.32 15.88 -24.38
N ARG A 139 -3.83 15.83 -25.63
CA ARG A 139 -2.39 15.97 -25.95
C ARG A 139 -1.99 17.42 -26.22
N SER A 140 -2.94 18.23 -26.67
CA SER A 140 -2.75 19.64 -27.05
C SER A 140 -2.62 20.53 -25.82
#